data_AF-A0A800BUU1-F1
#
_entry.id   AF-A0A800BUU1-F1
#
_cell.length_a   1.000
_cell.length_b   1.000
_cell.length_c   1.000
_cell.angle_alpha   90.00
_cell.angle_beta   90.00
_cell.angle_gamma   90.00
#
_symmetry.space_group_name_H-M   'P 1'
#
loop_
_entity.id
_entity.type
_entity.pdbx_description
1 polymer ?
#
loop_
_entity_poly.entity_id
_entity_poly.type
_entity_poly.pdbx_seq_one_letter_code
_entity_poly.pdbx_strand_id
1 'polypeptide(L)'
;AVASLAPGFLTADLLLLNEFPDVEADRRGGRVHLVILLGRPRAAVVYTSLLAAAYLSIIGGVASRAMPLWCLLALLTLPMAWKAGRAALKYHSDLPRLVPGLAANVRTVLGTDLLLALGYLLSGILAR
;
A
#
# COMPACT_ATOMS: atom_id res chain seq x y z
N ALA A 1 -3.90 -0.34 -18.29
CA ALA A 1 -2.56 0.07 -17.82
C ALA A 1 -2.65 0.89 -16.53
N VAL A 2 -3.34 2.05 -16.50
CA VAL A 2 -3.42 2.90 -15.29
C VAL A 2 -4.09 2.20 -14.10
N ALA A 3 -5.13 1.39 -14.37
CA ALA A 3 -5.87 0.64 -13.35
C ALA A 3 -5.01 -0.31 -12.50
N SER A 4 -3.91 -0.84 -13.04
CA SER A 4 -3.05 -1.79 -12.33
C SER A 4 -1.95 -1.13 -11.50
N LEU A 5 -1.79 0.20 -11.60
CA LEU A 5 -0.75 0.92 -10.85
C LEU A 5 -0.99 0.83 -9.34
N ALA A 6 -2.22 1.13 -8.89
CA ALA A 6 -2.57 1.07 -7.47
C ALA A 6 -2.39 -0.32 -6.86
N PRO A 7 -2.97 -1.41 -7.42
CA PRO A 7 -2.72 -2.77 -6.92
C PRO A 7 -1.24 -3.15 -6.96
N GLY A 8 -0.48 -2.70 -7.97
CA GLY A 8 0.95 -2.96 -8.08
C GLY A 8 1.76 -2.33 -6.95
N PHE A 9 1.52 -1.04 -6.68
CA PHE A 9 2.16 -0.33 -5.55
C PHE A 9 1.75 -0.93 -4.20
N LEU A 10 0.47 -1.22 -4.02
CA LEU A 10 -0.05 -1.81 -2.78
C LEU A 10 0.50 -3.22 -2.52
N THR A 11 0.69 -4.02 -3.57
CA THR A 11 1.34 -5.34 -3.45
C THR A 11 2.80 -5.20 -3.07
N ALA A 12 3.52 -4.26 -3.69
CA ALA A 12 4.90 -3.96 -3.32
C ALA A 12 5.02 -3.51 -1.85
N ASP A 13 4.09 -2.67 -1.38
CA ASP A 13 4.00 -2.22 0.00
C ASP A 13 3.65 -3.34 0.98
N LEU A 14 2.80 -4.28 0.57
CA LEU A 14 2.47 -5.46 1.36
C LEU A 14 3.73 -6.28 1.65
N LEU A 15 4.52 -6.56 0.61
CA LEU A 15 5.77 -7.30 0.73
C LEU A 15 6.80 -6.50 1.54
N LEU A 16 7.03 -5.23 1.16
CA LEU A 16 8.05 -4.40 1.77
C LEU A 16 7.84 -4.22 3.28
N LEU A 17 6.62 -4.00 3.75
CA LEU A 17 6.37 -3.85 5.18
C LEU A 17 6.52 -5.18 5.93
N ASN A 18 6.12 -6.30 5.30
CA ASN A 18 6.28 -7.63 5.87
C ASN A 18 7.75 -8.05 6.00
N GLU A 19 8.66 -7.45 5.25
CA GLU A 19 10.09 -7.70 5.38
C GLU A 19 10.73 -7.04 6.63
N PHE A 20 10.03 -6.15 7.35
CA PHE A 20 10.60 -5.45 8.51
C PHE A 20 10.86 -6.36 9.71
N PRO A 21 9.93 -7.24 10.12
CA PRO A 21 10.16 -8.21 11.19
C PRO A 21 11.17 -9.29 10.82
N ASP A 22 11.32 -9.60 9.53
CA ASP A 22 12.07 -10.76 9.05
C ASP A 22 13.55 -10.46 8.77
N VAL A 23 13.98 -9.19 8.88
CA VAL A 23 15.35 -8.73 8.58
C VAL A 23 16.44 -9.62 9.20
N GLU A 24 16.35 -9.94 10.49
CA GLU A 24 17.39 -10.72 11.16
C GLU A 24 17.42 -12.19 10.72
N ALA A 25 16.26 -12.78 10.46
CA ALA A 25 16.13 -14.16 10.00
C ALA A 25 16.59 -14.29 8.54
N ASP A 26 16.13 -13.39 7.67
CA ASP A 26 16.47 -13.37 6.25
C ASP A 26 17.96 -13.09 6.01
N ARG A 27 18.57 -12.20 6.80
CA ARG A 27 20.01 -11.94 6.74
C ARG A 27 20.86 -13.16 7.11
N ARG A 28 20.42 -13.97 8.08
CA ARG A 28 21.08 -15.25 8.43
C ARG A 28 20.91 -16.29 7.32
N GLY A 29 19.78 -16.27 6.63
CA GLY A 29 19.49 -17.11 5.47
C GLY A 29 20.15 -16.66 4.16
N GLY A 30 20.97 -15.61 4.18
CA GLY A 30 21.65 -15.09 2.99
C GLY A 30 20.75 -14.34 2.00
N ARG A 31 19.52 -13.99 2.39
CA ARG A 31 18.61 -13.20 1.57
C ARG A 31 18.99 -11.73 1.59
N VAL A 32 18.74 -11.05 0.48
CA VAL A 32 18.98 -9.61 0.31
C VAL A 32 17.71 -9.00 -0.26
N HIS A 33 17.12 -8.07 0.49
CA HIS A 33 15.93 -7.31 0.09
C HIS A 33 16.08 -5.85 0.51
N LEU A 34 15.10 -5.02 0.17
CA LEU A 34 15.23 -3.56 0.23
C LEU A 34 15.45 -3.06 1.67
N VAL A 35 14.80 -3.68 2.66
CA VAL A 35 14.97 -3.33 4.07
C VAL A 35 16.38 -3.64 4.57
N ILE A 36 17.01 -4.73 4.11
CA ILE A 36 18.41 -5.06 4.44
C ILE A 36 19.37 -4.05 3.79
N LEU A 37 19.15 -3.71 2.52
CA LEU A 37 20.04 -2.82 1.76
C LEU A 37 19.98 -1.37 2.22
N LEU A 38 18.78 -0.84 2.44
CA LEU A 38 18.58 0.57 2.79
C LEU A 38 18.52 0.82 4.30
N GLY A 39 18.26 -0.23 5.08
CA GLY A 39 17.89 -0.14 6.48
C GLY A 39 16.42 0.25 6.68
N ARG A 40 15.89 -0.15 7.84
CA ARG A 40 14.49 0.08 8.25
C ARG A 40 14.02 1.55 8.10
N PRO A 41 14.79 2.60 8.45
CA PRO A 41 14.32 3.99 8.33
C PRO A 41 14.08 4.42 6.89
N ARG A 42 15.02 4.11 5.97
CA ARG A 42 14.89 4.46 4.56
C ARG A 42 13.84 3.61 3.86
N ALA A 43 13.77 2.32 4.18
CA ALA A 43 12.71 1.45 3.69
C ALA A 43 11.32 1.94 4.12
N ALA A 44 11.17 2.51 5.32
CA ALA A 44 9.90 3.08 5.77
C ALA A 44 9.49 4.31 4.93
N VAL A 45 10.46 5.14 4.52
CA VAL A 45 10.20 6.25 3.60
C VAL A 45 9.76 5.73 2.22
N VAL A 46 10.44 4.71 1.70
CA VAL A 46 10.04 4.08 0.42
C VAL A 46 8.63 3.53 0.50
N TYR A 47 8.30 2.77 1.56
CA TYR A 47 6.95 2.27 1.82
C TYR A 47 5.92 3.40 1.81
N THR A 48 6.15 4.49 2.56
CA THR A 48 5.19 5.60 2.56
C THR A 48 5.07 6.33 1.23
N SER A 49 6.14 6.32 0.42
CA SER A 49 6.14 6.93 -0.91
C SER A 49 5.36 6.10 -1.92
N LEU A 50 5.49 4.77 -1.87
CA LEU A 50 4.69 3.83 -2.67
C LEU A 50 3.21 3.91 -2.29
N LEU A 51 2.92 3.99 -0.99
CA LEU A 51 1.56 4.15 -0.50
C LEU A 51 0.92 5.44 -1.01
N ALA A 52 1.67 6.55 -1.00
CA ALA A 52 1.22 7.80 -1.59
C ALA A 52 1.04 7.68 -3.12
N ALA A 53 1.97 7.03 -3.81
CA ALA A 53 1.88 6.79 -5.26
C ALA A 53 0.65 5.96 -5.64
N ALA A 54 0.26 4.98 -4.82
CA ALA A 54 -0.97 4.21 -5.00
C ALA A 54 -2.19 5.13 -5.06
N TYR A 55 -2.39 5.99 -4.06
CA TYR A 55 -3.53 6.90 -4.03
C TYR A 55 -3.47 7.98 -5.10
N LEU A 56 -2.28 8.53 -5.38
CA LEU A 56 -2.10 9.50 -6.46
C LEU A 56 -2.41 8.89 -7.83
N SER A 57 -2.10 7.61 -8.04
CA SER A 57 -2.43 6.92 -9.29
C SER A 57 -3.94 6.76 -9.49
N ILE A 58 -4.70 6.53 -8.41
CA ILE A 58 -6.18 6.47 -8.45
C ILE A 58 -6.74 7.85 -8.79
N ILE A 59 -6.31 8.89 -8.07
CA ILE A 59 -6.78 10.26 -8.28
C ILE A 59 -6.44 10.73 -9.70
N GLY A 60 -5.19 10.52 -10.14
CA GLY A 60 -4.73 10.86 -11.48
C GLY A 60 -5.45 10.07 -12.57
N GLY A 61 -5.74 8.79 -12.34
CA GLY A 61 -6.52 7.95 -13.24
C GLY A 61 -7.94 8.47 -13.44
N VAL A 62 -8.61 8.90 -12.36
CA VAL A 62 -9.95 9.50 -12.45
C VAL A 62 -9.91 10.90 -13.09
N ALA A 63 -8.95 11.75 -12.69
CA ALA A 63 -8.82 13.10 -13.24
C ALA A 63 -8.52 13.12 -14.75
N SER A 64 -7.73 12.15 -15.22
CA SER A 64 -7.45 11.95 -16.65
C SER A 64 -8.55 11.20 -17.41
N ARG A 65 -9.65 10.84 -16.75
CA ARG A 65 -10.75 10.01 -17.29
C ARG A 65 -10.30 8.61 -17.73
N ALA A 66 -9.14 8.14 -17.29
CA ALA A 66 -8.65 6.78 -17.52
C ALA A 66 -9.29 5.76 -16.57
N MET A 67 -9.91 6.21 -15.47
CA MET A 67 -10.65 5.40 -14.51
C MET A 67 -12.04 6.01 -14.24
N PRO A 68 -13.05 5.18 -13.95
CA PRO A 68 -14.37 5.67 -13.54
C PRO A 68 -14.35 6.51 -12.27
N LEU A 69 -15.26 7.48 -12.16
CA LEU A 69 -15.43 8.31 -10.96
C LEU A 69 -15.66 7.47 -9.69
N TRP A 70 -16.38 6.35 -9.83
CA TRP A 70 -16.65 5.42 -8.74
C TRP A 70 -15.40 4.76 -8.13
N CYS A 71 -14.26 4.75 -8.83
CA CYS A 71 -13.00 4.28 -8.27
C CYS A 71 -12.48 5.17 -7.13
N LEU A 72 -12.96 6.42 -6.99
CA LEU A 72 -12.63 7.27 -5.84
C LEU A 72 -13.15 6.72 -4.51
N LEU A 73 -14.09 5.77 -4.51
CA LEU A 73 -14.51 5.04 -3.31
C LEU A 73 -13.31 4.37 -2.61
N ALA A 74 -12.29 3.99 -3.37
CA ALA A 74 -11.04 3.45 -2.84
C ALA A 74 -10.35 4.38 -1.82
N LEU A 75 -10.60 5.69 -1.87
CA LEU A 75 -10.06 6.66 -0.90
C LEU A 75 -10.61 6.47 0.52
N LEU A 76 -11.68 5.69 0.70
CA LEU A 76 -12.22 5.37 2.03
C LEU A 76 -11.23 4.57 2.89
N THR A 77 -10.21 3.94 2.29
CA THR A 77 -9.14 3.24 3.03
C THR A 77 -8.04 4.16 3.56
N LEU A 78 -8.05 5.47 3.22
CA LEU A 78 -7.04 6.44 3.65
C LEU A 78 -6.76 6.45 5.17
N PRO A 79 -7.75 6.33 6.07
CA PRO A 79 -7.47 6.28 7.50
C PRO A 79 -6.62 5.07 7.91
N MET A 80 -6.81 3.93 7.24
CA MET A 80 -6.01 2.71 7.46
C MET A 80 -4.62 2.87 6.87
N ALA A 81 -4.50 3.44 5.66
CA ALA A 81 -3.23 3.74 5.02
C ALA A 81 -2.38 4.69 5.86
N TRP A 82 -2.98 5.76 6.36
CA TRP A 82 -2.32 6.69 7.27
C TRP A 82 -1.75 5.96 8.47
N LYS A 83 -2.56 5.10 9.11
CA LYS A 83 -2.13 4.33 10.27
C LYS A 83 -0.94 3.43 9.93
N ALA A 84 -0.96 2.77 8.77
CA ALA A 84 0.14 1.92 8.31
C ALA A 84 1.41 2.73 8.03
N GLY A 85 1.31 3.83 7.27
CA GLY A 85 2.43 4.73 6.97
C GLY A 85 3.04 5.38 8.20
N ARG A 86 2.21 5.87 9.12
CA ARG A 86 2.69 6.44 10.39
C ARG A 86 3.36 5.38 11.26
N ALA A 87 2.84 4.16 11.30
CA ALA A 87 3.46 3.07 12.04
C ALA A 87 4.81 2.68 11.44
N ALA A 88 4.91 2.58 10.11
CA ALA A 88 6.17 2.34 9.42
C ALA A 88 7.20 3.43 9.75
N LEU A 89 6.86 4.71 9.60
CA LEU A 89 7.81 5.80 9.86
C LEU A 89 8.22 5.89 11.33
N LYS A 90 7.28 5.75 12.26
CA LYS A 90 7.54 5.98 13.70
C LYS A 90 8.09 4.75 14.43
N TYR A 91 7.68 3.56 14.05
CA TYR A 91 7.96 2.31 14.77
C TYR A 91 8.74 1.30 13.92
N HIS A 92 9.40 1.74 12.84
CA HIS A 92 10.24 0.89 11.99
C HIS A 92 11.23 0.00 12.76
N SER A 93 11.77 0.47 13.88
CA SER A 93 12.73 -0.28 14.71
C SER A 93 12.10 -1.04 15.89
N ASP A 94 10.83 -0.82 16.19
CA ASP A 94 10.10 -1.42 17.32
C ASP A 94 9.01 -2.35 16.79
N LEU A 95 9.38 -3.62 16.58
CA LEU A 95 8.51 -4.63 15.96
C LEU A 95 7.17 -4.81 16.68
N PRO A 96 7.12 -4.95 18.04
CA PRO A 96 5.85 -5.02 18.75
C PRO A 96 4.91 -3.84 18.45
N ARG A 97 5.45 -2.62 18.34
CA ARG A 97 4.66 -1.42 18.00
C ARG A 97 4.34 -1.30 16.51
N LEU A 98 5.05 -2.04 15.65
CA LEU A 98 4.81 -2.11 14.21
C LEU A 98 3.65 -3.05 13.85
N VAL A 99 3.34 -4.06 14.68
CA VAL A 99 2.26 -5.05 14.43
C VAL A 99 0.91 -4.41 14.08
N PRO A 100 0.41 -3.38 14.79
CA PRO A 100 -0.84 -2.71 14.40
C PRO A 100 -0.76 -2.01 13.04
N GLY A 101 0.45 -1.61 12.62
CA GLY A 101 0.75 -1.05 11.31
C GLY A 101 0.70 -2.09 10.20
N LEU A 102 1.28 -3.28 10.42
CA LEU A 102 1.19 -4.42 9.51
C LEU A 102 -0.28 -4.81 9.25
N ALA A 103 -1.09 -4.92 10.30
CA ALA A 103 -2.51 -5.21 10.18
C ALA A 103 -3.30 -4.08 9.49
N ALA A 104 -2.88 -2.82 9.63
CA ALA A 104 -3.47 -1.70 8.90
C ALA A 104 -3.07 -1.74 7.41
N ASN A 105 -1.84 -2.15 7.09
CA ASN A 105 -1.37 -2.32 5.73
C ASN A 105 -2.20 -3.37 4.99
N VAL A 106 -2.37 -4.57 5.56
CA VAL A 106 -3.19 -5.64 4.96
C VAL A 106 -4.62 -5.16 4.68
N ARG A 107 -5.25 -4.48 5.64
CA ARG A 107 -6.60 -3.91 5.44
C ARG A 107 -6.64 -2.83 4.38
N THR A 108 -5.57 -2.04 4.25
CA THR A 108 -5.45 -1.01 3.22
C THR A 108 -5.39 -1.64 1.84
N VAL A 109 -4.53 -2.64 1.64
CA VAL A 109 -4.39 -3.34 0.36
C VAL A 109 -5.71 -3.99 -0.04
N LEU A 110 -6.23 -4.90 0.79
CA LEU A 110 -7.45 -5.64 0.49
C LEU A 110 -8.68 -4.73 0.34
N GLY A 111 -8.81 -3.72 1.21
CA GLY A 111 -9.91 -2.78 1.15
C GLY A 111 -9.86 -1.91 -0.10
N THR A 112 -8.65 -1.47 -0.51
CA THR A 112 -8.49 -0.62 -1.69
C THR A 112 -8.78 -1.40 -2.96
N ASP A 113 -8.25 -2.62 -3.08
CA ASP A 113 -8.49 -3.48 -4.24
C ASP A 113 -9.98 -3.86 -4.36
N LEU A 114 -10.64 -4.19 -3.24
CA LEU A 114 -12.07 -4.47 -3.20
C LEU A 114 -12.89 -3.25 -3.67
N LEU A 115 -12.60 -2.06 -3.13
CA LEU A 115 -13.33 -0.85 -3.48
C LEU A 115 -13.08 -0.40 -4.91
N LEU A 116 -11.86 -0.60 -5.43
CA LEU A 116 -11.57 -0.39 -6.85
C LEU A 116 -12.40 -1.33 -7.72
N ALA A 117 -12.43 -2.63 -7.40
CA ALA A 117 -13.23 -3.61 -8.11
C ALA A 117 -14.73 -3.24 -8.10
N LEU A 118 -15.27 -2.85 -6.95
CA LEU A 118 -16.65 -2.37 -6.82
C LEU A 118 -16.87 -1.08 -7.64
N GLY A 119 -15.92 -0.15 -7.64
CA GLY A 119 -16.00 1.07 -8.44
C GLY A 119 -16.10 0.79 -9.94
N TYR A 120 -15.31 -0.17 -10.45
CA TYR A 120 -15.41 -0.62 -11.83
C TYR A 120 -16.75 -1.31 -12.13
N LEU A 121 -17.22 -2.19 -11.24
CA LEU A 121 -18.50 -2.87 -11.40
C LEU A 121 -19.69 -1.89 -11.42
N LEU A 122 -19.73 -0.95 -10.49
CA LEU A 122 -20.76 0.10 -10.43
C LEU A 122 -20.77 0.94 -11.70
N SER A 123 -19.59 1.34 -12.19
CA SER A 123 -19.49 2.06 -13.46
C SER A 123 -20.03 1.26 -14.63
N GLY A 124 -19.78 -0.05 -14.68
CA GLY A 124 -20.28 -0.92 -15.75
C GLY A 124 -21.78 -1.15 -15.70
N ILE A 125 -22.39 -1.15 -14.51
CA ILE A 125 -23.83 -1.28 -14.32
C ILE A 125 -24.54 0.04 -14.67
N LEU A 126 -24.01 1.18 -14.23
CA LEU A 126 -24.62 2.50 -14.42
C LEU A 126 -24.40 3.09 -15.82
N ALA A 127 -23.45 2.56 -16.58
CA ALA A 127 -23.22 2.94 -17.98
C ALA A 127 -24.11 2.18 -18.97
N ARG A 128 -24.96 1.26 -18.49
CA ARG A 128 -26.05 0.63 -19.26
C ARG A 128 -27.32 1.44 -19.13
#